data_AF-A0A528F9B0-F1
#
_entry.id   AF-A0A528F9B0-F1
#
_cell.length_a   1.000
_cell.length_b   1.000
_cell.length_c   1.000
_cell.angle_alpha   90.00
_cell.angle_beta   90.00
_cell.angle_gamma   90.00
#
_symmetry.space_group_name_H-M   'P 1'
#
loop_
_entity.id
_entity.type
_entity.pdbx_description
1 polymer ?
#
loop_
_entity_poly.entity_id
_entity_poly.type
_entity_poly.pdbx_seq_one_letter_code
_entity_poly.pdbx_strand_id
1 'polypeptide(L)' 'GERFTVVADAATYDALGERVARELKTLGPVDVLILDHPHADMANVESLAVKLADADAVVAVGSGTINDLCK' A
#
# COMPACT_ATOMS: atom_id res chain seq x y z
N GLY A 1 15.69 -9.34 5.02
CA GLY A 1 14.84 -8.25 5.54
C GLY A 1 13.44 -8.53 5.06
N GLU A 2 12.45 -8.24 5.89
CA GLU A 2 11.03 -8.33 5.53
C GLU A 2 10.78 -7.43 4.31
N ARG A 3 9.98 -7.91 3.36
CA ARG A 3 9.49 -7.14 2.21
C ARG A 3 8.24 -6.36 2.63
N PHE A 4 8.30 -5.05 2.48
CA PHE A 4 7.19 -4.15 2.81
C PHE A 4 6.42 -3.78 1.56
N THR A 5 5.09 -3.69 1.66
CA THR A 5 4.26 -3.06 0.63
C THR A 5 3.55 -1.84 1.21
N VAL A 6 3.79 -0.67 0.62
CA VAL A 6 3.08 0.57 0.98
C VAL A 6 1.86 0.72 0.09
N VAL A 7 0.67 0.78 0.68
CA VAL A 7 -0.61 0.96 -0.04
C VAL A 7 -1.17 2.34 0.24
N ALA A 8 -1.40 3.15 -0.79
CA ALA A 8 -1.90 4.52 -0.66
C ALA A 8 -2.76 4.91 -1.86
N ASP A 9 -3.60 5.94 -1.76
CA ASP A 9 -4.14 6.62 -2.94
C ASP A 9 -3.12 7.64 -3.48
N ALA A 10 -3.33 8.12 -4.71
CA ALA A 10 -2.38 9.03 -5.36
C ALA A 10 -2.13 10.31 -4.54
N ALA A 11 -3.20 10.92 -4.01
CA ALA A 11 -3.08 12.15 -3.22
C ALA A 11 -2.32 11.93 -1.91
N THR A 12 -2.59 10.82 -1.22
CA THR A 12 -1.93 10.50 0.04
C THR A 12 -0.49 10.02 -0.16
N TYR A 13 -0.19 9.37 -1.30
CA TYR A 13 1.18 9.01 -1.64
C TYR A 13 2.05 10.24 -1.88
N ASP A 14 1.54 11.20 -2.66
CA ASP A 14 2.23 12.46 -2.92
C ASP A 14 2.41 13.29 -1.64
N ALA A 15 1.44 13.24 -0.73
CA ALA A 15 1.51 13.99 0.53
C ALA A 15 2.48 13.38 1.55
N LEU A 16 2.51 12.04 1.69
CA LEU A 16 3.27 11.35 2.75
C LEU A 16 3.80 9.96 2.36
N GLY A 17 3.10 9.22 1.50
CA GLY A 17 3.45 7.84 1.17
C GLY A 17 4.86 7.69 0.57
N GLU A 18 5.33 8.67 -0.21
CA GLU A 18 6.71 8.65 -0.72
C GLU A 18 7.75 8.66 0.40
N ARG A 19 7.53 9.48 1.43
CA ARG A 19 8.44 9.59 2.59
C ARG A 19 8.47 8.28 3.38
N VAL A 20 7.31 7.67 3.60
CA VAL A 20 7.20 6.36 4.27
C VAL A 20 7.93 5.28 3.49
N ALA A 21 7.73 5.20 2.18
CA ALA A 21 8.40 4.21 1.33
C ALA A 21 9.93 4.39 1.32
N ARG A 22 10.42 5.64 1.35
CA ARG A 22 11.86 5.92 1.42
C ARG A 22 12.50 5.46 2.73
N GLU A 23 11.84 5.69 3.86
CA GLU A 23 12.34 5.23 5.16
C GLU A 23 12.33 3.70 5.27
N LEU A 24 11.25 3.05 4.82
CA LEU A 24 11.14 1.57 4.84
C LEU A 24 12.21 0.89 3.98
N LYS A 25 12.68 1.53 2.90
CA LYS A 25 13.76 1.00 2.05
C LYS A 25 15.08 0.79 2.80
N THR A 26 15.26 1.45 3.94
CA THR A 26 16.43 1.24 4.80
C THR A 26 16.38 -0.07 5.58
N LEU A 27 15.18 -0.65 5.74
CA LEU A 27 14.93 -1.89 6.49
C LEU A 27 14.81 -3.12 5.58
N GLY A 28 14.35 -2.93 4.34
CA GLY A 28 14.16 -4.02 3.39
C GLY A 28 13.63 -3.56 2.03
N PRO A 29 13.37 -4.49 1.10
CA PRO A 29 12.70 -4.19 -0.17
C PRO A 29 11.32 -3.59 0.08
N VAL A 30 10.96 -2.56 -0.70
CA VAL A 30 9.67 -1.88 -0.58
C VAL A 30 9.00 -1.82 -1.94
N ASP A 31 7.81 -2.38 -2.01
CA ASP A 31 6.88 -2.25 -3.12
C ASP A 31 5.84 -1.16 -2.80
N VAL A 32 5.36 -0.45 -3.82
CA VAL A 32 4.38 0.64 -3.66
C VAL A 32 3.17 0.33 -4.53
N LEU A 33 1.99 0.40 -3.92
CA LEU A 33 0.72 0.12 -4.54
C LEU A 33 -0.19 1.34 -4.42
N ILE A 34 -0.41 2.02 -5.54
CA ILE A 34 -1.29 3.19 -5.61
C ILE A 34 -2.69 2.76 -6.04
N LEU A 35 -3.68 3.06 -5.20
CA LEU A 35 -5.10 2.90 -5.49
C LEU A 35 -5.59 4.14 -6.26
N ASP A 36 -5.80 4.02 -7.56
CA ASP A 36 -6.40 5.09 -8.36
C ASP A 36 -7.93 5.05 -8.18
N HIS A 37 -8.47 6.08 -7.52
CA HIS A 37 -9.86 6.21 -7.04
C HIS A 37 -10.40 4.94 -6.35
N PRO A 38 -10.58 4.91 -5.01
CA PRO A 38 -11.20 3.79 -4.32
C PRO A 38 -12.72 3.75 -4.58
N HIS A 39 -13.13 3.53 -5.83
CA HIS A 39 -14.37 2.83 -6.08
C HIS A 39 -14.11 1.41 -5.59
N ALA A 40 -14.82 1.03 -4.53
CA ALA A 40 -14.79 -0.28 -3.92
C ALA A 40 -15.37 -1.35 -4.87
N ASP A 41 -14.79 -1.48 -6.05
CA ASP A 41 -15.06 -2.57 -6.96
C ASP A 41 -14.18 -3.74 -6.53
N MET A 42 -14.85 -4.84 -6.18
CA MET A 42 -14.25 -6.09 -5.70
C MET A 42 -13.11 -6.62 -6.60
N ALA A 43 -13.08 -6.24 -7.89
CA ALA A 43 -12.00 -6.55 -8.81
C ALA A 43 -10.64 -5.94 -8.40
N ASN A 44 -10.63 -4.75 -7.80
CA ASN A 44 -9.41 -4.13 -7.27
C ASN A 44 -8.91 -4.86 -6.02
N VAL A 45 -9.81 -5.43 -5.21
CA VAL A 45 -9.48 -6.16 -3.97
C VAL A 45 -8.83 -7.51 -4.27
N GLU A 46 -9.36 -8.28 -5.24
CA GLU A 46 -8.72 -9.54 -5.66
C GLU A 46 -7.34 -9.30 -6.30
N SER A 47 -7.21 -8.25 -7.11
CA SER A 47 -5.89 -7.86 -7.64
C SER A 47 -4.93 -7.41 -6.52
N LEU A 48 -5.45 -6.76 -5.48
CA LEU A 48 -4.68 -6.39 -4.29
C LEU A 48 -4.17 -7.63 -3.56
N ALA A 49 -5.04 -8.60 -3.31
CA ALA A 49 -4.70 -9.82 -2.59
C ALA A 49 -3.57 -10.61 -3.29
N VAL A 50 -3.60 -10.68 -4.62
CA VAL A 50 -2.52 -11.30 -5.41
C VAL A 50 -1.22 -10.51 -5.31
N LYS A 51 -1.27 -9.18 -5.37
CA LYS A 51 -0.07 -8.32 -5.25
C LYS A 51 0.52 -8.29 -3.84
N LEU A 52 -0.32 -8.49 -2.83
CA LEU A 52 0.08 -8.54 -1.42
C LEU A 52 0.47 -9.95 -0.97
N ALA A 53 0.26 -10.99 -1.78
CA ALA A 53 0.55 -12.37 -1.42
C ALA A 53 2.05 -12.61 -1.11
N ASP A 54 2.94 -11.83 -1.72
CA ASP A 54 4.38 -11.90 -1.50
C ASP A 54 4.89 -10.87 -0.48
N ALA A 55 3.99 -10.06 0.13
CA ALA A 55 4.37 -9.06 1.11
C ALA A 55 4.48 -9.68 2.51
N ASP A 56 5.63 -9.52 3.17
CA ASP A 56 5.80 -9.93 4.56
C ASP A 56 5.06 -8.97 5.51
N ALA A 57 4.94 -7.70 5.11
CA ALA A 57 4.21 -6.67 5.85
C ALA A 57 3.56 -5.64 4.92
N VAL A 58 2.38 -5.17 5.31
CA VAL A 58 1.60 -4.15 4.57
C VAL A 58 1.49 -2.88 5.40
N VAL A 59 1.79 -1.73 4.78
CA VAL A 59 1.71 -0.40 5.40
C VAL A 59 0.70 0.44 4.62
N ALA A 60 -0.50 0.58 5.19
CA ALA A 60 -1.54 1.45 4.66
C ALA A 60 -1.23 2.92 4.99
N VAL A 61 -1.14 3.78 3.97
CA VAL A 61 -0.91 5.22 4.09
C VAL A 61 -2.06 5.94 3.39
N GLY A 62 -3.09 6.32 4.16
CA GLY A 62 -4.36 6.78 3.59
C GLY A 62 -5.40 7.15 4.65
N SER A 63 -6.59 7.54 4.17
CA SER A 63 -7.79 7.68 5.00
C SER A 63 -8.28 6.31 5.52
N GLY A 64 -9.24 6.31 6.45
CA GLY A 64 -9.73 5.07 7.10
C GLY A 64 -10.16 3.95 6.14
N THR A 65 -10.56 4.29 4.90
CA THR A 65 -10.90 3.33 3.84
C THR A 65 -9.71 2.49 3.37
N ILE A 66 -8.51 3.07 3.22
CA ILE A 66 -7.31 2.29 2.82
C ILE A 66 -6.87 1.37 3.95
N ASN A 67 -6.98 1.82 5.19
CA ASN A 67 -6.66 0.99 6.35
C ASN A 67 -7.63 -0.20 6.51
N ASP A 68 -8.91 -0.04 6.17
CA ASP A 68 -9.86 -1.16 6.19
C ASP A 68 -9.65 -2.16 5.05
N LEU A 69 -9.07 -1.73 3.92
CA LEU A 69 -8.71 -2.61 2.80
C LEU A 69 -7.43 -3.43 3.05
N CYS A 70 -6.65 -3.07 4.06
CA CYS A 70 -5.39 -3.75 4.41
C CYS A 70 -5.48 -4.60 5.69
N LYS A 71 -6.66 -4.71 6.32
CA LYS A 71 -6.93 -5.67 7.40
C LYS A 71 -7.26 -7.04 6.82
#